data_AF-A0A7X3Z9R7-F1
#
_entry.id   AF-A0A7X3Z9R7-F1
#
_cell.length_a   1.000
_cell.length_b   1.000
_cell.length_c   1.000
_cell.angle_alpha   90.00
_cell.angle_beta   90.00
_cell.angle_gamma   90.00
#
_symmetry.space_group_name_H-M   'P 1'
#
loop_
_entity.id
_entity.type
_entity.pdbx_description
1 polymer ?
#
loop_
_entity_poly.entity_id
_entity_poly.type
_entity_poly.pdbx_seq_one_letter_code
_entity_poly.pdbx_strand_id
1 'polypeptide(L)'
;MTVHDIPERLRAEDKFHHIDMGFLNRRLCIGFLPPDVRRCFFENQRPGTDHLANFSNYHLLVTKVLDCCEDQDAPALLKALTRGKPRQLFRSTECLAPCPHIYDSARVCHDVELDVDSGKPIFIAYHTSHIISETGKLVLSGGSSDGHVNSIIGLLHDKPNQFEIEPMIIGQPWFDHPRNGRDSAQLMWH
;
A
#
# COMPACT_ATOMS: atom_id res chain seq x y z
N MET A 1 -15.33 16.60 6.84
CA MET A 1 -14.57 16.71 8.09
C MET A 1 -13.13 17.00 7.74
N THR A 2 -12.50 17.94 8.43
CA THR A 2 -11.08 18.23 8.28
C THR A 2 -10.31 17.54 9.41
N VAL A 3 -8.98 17.44 9.30
CA VAL A 3 -8.12 16.93 10.38
C VAL A 3 -8.32 17.68 11.71
N HIS A 4 -8.82 18.92 11.67
CA HIS A 4 -9.11 19.72 12.86
C HIS A 4 -10.36 19.25 13.63
N ASP A 5 -11.21 18.43 13.01
CA ASP A 5 -12.42 17.88 13.63
C ASP A 5 -12.13 16.63 14.48
N ILE A 6 -10.92 16.04 14.36
CA ILE A 6 -10.47 14.92 15.19
C ILE A 6 -9.92 15.44 16.53
N PRO A 7 -10.38 14.92 17.69
CA PRO A 7 -9.83 15.30 19.00
C PRO A 7 -8.31 15.21 19.04
N GLU A 8 -7.65 16.23 19.60
CA GLU A 8 -6.18 16.31 19.69
C GLU A 8 -5.55 15.07 20.33
N ARG A 9 -6.19 14.55 21.39
CA ARG A 9 -5.80 13.30 22.04
C ARG A 9 -5.69 12.14 21.05
N LEU A 10 -6.65 11.99 20.14
CA LEU A 10 -6.67 10.90 19.16
C LEU A 10 -5.67 11.12 18.03
N ARG A 11 -5.40 12.39 17.67
CA ARG A 11 -4.38 12.76 16.67
C ARG A 11 -2.95 12.52 17.14
N ALA A 12 -2.71 12.59 18.45
CA ALA A 12 -1.38 12.40 19.04
C ALA A 12 -1.04 10.95 19.37
N GLU A 13 -2.01 10.03 19.27
CA GLU A 13 -1.78 8.60 19.52
C GLU A 13 -1.10 7.94 18.31
N ASP A 14 -0.10 7.09 18.56
CA ASP A 14 0.49 6.25 17.52
C ASP A 14 -0.49 5.11 17.20
N LYS A 15 -1.12 5.19 16.02
CA LYS A 15 -2.20 4.30 15.60
C LYS A 15 -1.70 3.33 14.55
N PHE A 16 -2.24 2.12 14.58
CA PHE A 16 -2.00 1.14 13.54
C PHE A 16 -2.54 1.66 12.20
N HIS A 17 -1.62 1.90 11.26
CA HIS A 17 -1.95 2.31 9.91
C HIS A 17 -2.20 1.07 9.03
N HIS A 18 -3.48 0.79 8.76
CA HIS A 18 -3.88 -0.26 7.84
C HIS A 18 -3.96 0.27 6.41
N ILE A 19 -4.06 -0.64 5.43
CA ILE A 19 -4.26 -0.29 4.03
C ILE A 19 -5.54 -0.97 3.53
N ASP A 20 -6.52 -0.17 3.15
CA ASP A 20 -7.68 -0.66 2.40
C ASP A 20 -7.27 -0.85 0.92
N MET A 21 -7.07 -2.11 0.52
CA MET A 21 -6.26 -2.41 -0.65
C MET A 21 -7.09 -2.42 -1.95
N GLY A 22 -6.72 -1.55 -2.89
CA GLY A 22 -7.23 -1.56 -4.27
C GLY A 22 -6.40 -2.43 -5.20
N PHE A 23 -5.14 -2.68 -4.83
CA PHE A 23 -4.17 -3.49 -5.55
C PHE A 23 -3.49 -4.46 -4.60
N LEU A 24 -3.32 -5.72 -5.03
CA LEU A 24 -2.67 -6.76 -4.26
C LEU A 24 -1.93 -7.77 -5.14
N ASN A 25 -0.59 -7.69 -5.16
CA ASN A 25 0.25 -8.73 -5.72
C ASN A 25 0.41 -9.88 -4.73
N ARG A 26 -0.61 -10.77 -4.70
CA ARG A 26 -0.70 -11.89 -3.74
C ARG A 26 0.54 -12.79 -3.74
N ARG A 27 1.10 -13.09 -4.91
CA ARG A 27 2.29 -13.94 -5.03
C ARG A 27 3.49 -13.31 -4.34
N LEU A 28 3.73 -12.01 -4.58
CA LEU A 28 4.84 -11.29 -3.96
C LEU A 28 4.64 -11.16 -2.44
N CYS A 29 3.41 -10.85 -2.00
CA CYS A 29 3.06 -10.80 -0.58
C CYS A 29 3.32 -12.13 0.14
N ILE A 30 2.80 -13.24 -0.39
CA ILE A 30 3.00 -14.58 0.20
C ILE A 30 4.48 -14.98 0.18
N GLY A 31 5.21 -14.63 -0.88
CA GLY A 31 6.64 -14.89 -0.99
C GLY A 31 7.50 -14.09 0.00
N PHE A 32 7.01 -12.92 0.41
CA PHE A 32 7.68 -12.06 1.41
C PHE A 32 7.50 -12.55 2.85
N LEU A 33 6.37 -13.18 3.17
CA LEU A 33 6.11 -13.65 4.54
C LEU A 33 7.15 -14.69 5.00
N PRO A 34 7.72 -14.54 6.22
CA PRO A 34 8.50 -15.59 6.86
C PRO A 34 7.74 -16.92 6.95
N PRO A 35 8.42 -18.08 6.96
CA PRO A 35 7.76 -19.39 6.85
C PRO A 35 6.66 -19.65 7.89
N ASP A 36 6.87 -19.23 9.12
CA ASP A 36 5.96 -19.33 10.25
C ASP A 36 4.76 -18.38 10.11
N VAL A 37 4.99 -17.12 9.72
CA VAL A 37 3.93 -16.14 9.45
C VAL A 37 3.07 -16.58 8.27
N ARG A 38 3.70 -17.09 7.21
CA ARG A 38 3.02 -17.63 6.03
C ARG A 38 2.15 -18.84 6.38
N ARG A 39 2.64 -19.75 7.22
CA ARG A 39 1.84 -20.88 7.72
C ARG A 39 0.64 -20.39 8.52
N CYS A 40 0.87 -19.46 9.46
CA CYS A 40 -0.21 -18.83 10.23
C CYS A 40 -1.26 -18.18 9.32
N PHE A 41 -0.84 -17.49 8.25
CA PHE A 41 -1.77 -16.95 7.26
C PHE A 41 -2.67 -18.03 6.67
N PHE A 42 -2.10 -19.12 6.13
CA PHE A 42 -2.88 -20.21 5.52
C PHE A 42 -3.80 -20.92 6.51
N GLU A 43 -3.38 -21.12 7.76
CA GLU A 43 -4.20 -21.75 8.81
C GLU A 43 -5.39 -20.89 9.24
N ASN A 44 -5.28 -19.56 9.13
CA ASN A 44 -6.30 -18.60 9.56
C ASN A 44 -7.12 -18.05 8.39
N GLN A 45 -6.94 -18.56 7.18
CA GLN A 45 -7.78 -18.17 6.06
C GLN A 45 -9.22 -18.59 6.31
N ARG A 46 -10.14 -17.67 6.00
CA ARG A 46 -11.55 -17.99 5.92
C ARG A 46 -11.76 -18.98 4.77
N PRO A 47 -12.39 -20.13 5.02
CA PRO A 47 -12.69 -21.09 3.96
C PRO A 47 -13.76 -20.53 3.02
N GLY A 48 -13.73 -20.98 1.76
CA GLY A 48 -14.67 -20.55 0.73
C GLY A 48 -14.02 -19.72 -0.37
N THR A 49 -14.77 -19.49 -1.44
CA THR A 49 -14.35 -18.72 -2.62
C THR A 49 -15.27 -17.54 -2.92
N ASP A 50 -16.25 -17.29 -2.04
CA ASP A 50 -17.14 -16.15 -2.16
C ASP A 50 -16.39 -14.82 -1.93
N HIS A 51 -17.05 -13.73 -2.32
CA HIS A 51 -16.47 -12.38 -2.23
C HIS A 51 -16.03 -12.03 -0.81
N LEU A 52 -16.82 -12.38 0.20
CA LEU A 52 -16.53 -12.03 1.59
C LEU A 52 -15.35 -12.85 2.13
N ALA A 53 -15.25 -14.14 1.77
CA ALA A 53 -14.09 -14.97 2.08
C ALA A 53 -12.80 -14.40 1.47
N ASN A 54 -12.82 -14.07 0.17
CA ASN A 54 -11.67 -13.49 -0.51
C ASN A 54 -11.25 -12.14 0.11
N PHE A 55 -12.22 -11.25 0.34
CA PHE A 55 -11.99 -9.94 0.96
C PHE A 55 -11.38 -10.09 2.36
N SER A 56 -11.94 -10.95 3.22
CA SER A 56 -11.41 -11.24 4.55
C SER A 56 -9.96 -11.74 4.48
N ASN A 57 -9.67 -12.64 3.53
CA ASN A 57 -8.33 -13.21 3.34
C ASN A 57 -7.33 -12.17 2.80
N TYR A 58 -7.76 -11.20 2.01
CA TYR A 58 -6.90 -10.10 1.57
C TYR A 58 -6.52 -9.19 2.74
N HIS A 59 -7.48 -8.81 3.60
CA HIS A 59 -7.19 -8.03 4.80
C HIS A 59 -6.25 -8.77 5.75
N LEU A 60 -6.44 -10.07 5.93
CA LEU A 60 -5.52 -10.89 6.71
C LEU A 60 -4.11 -10.86 6.12
N LEU A 61 -3.96 -11.04 4.80
CA LEU A 61 -2.66 -10.99 4.12
C LEU A 61 -1.98 -9.64 4.29
N VAL A 62 -2.70 -8.54 4.05
CA VAL A 62 -2.18 -7.17 4.21
C VAL A 62 -1.73 -6.93 5.65
N THR A 63 -2.52 -7.36 6.63
CA THR A 63 -2.15 -7.25 8.05
C THR A 63 -0.83 -7.97 8.34
N LYS A 64 -0.68 -9.21 7.86
CA LYS A 64 0.57 -9.98 8.05
C LYS A 64 1.78 -9.35 7.35
N VAL A 65 1.58 -8.76 6.17
CA VAL A 65 2.65 -8.04 5.47
C VAL A 65 3.03 -6.77 6.23
N LEU A 66 2.06 -6.02 6.77
CA LEU A 66 2.30 -4.84 7.59
C LEU A 66 3.08 -5.18 8.86
N ASP A 67 2.69 -6.24 9.58
CA ASP A 67 3.41 -6.75 10.75
C ASP A 67 4.89 -7.03 10.40
N CYS A 68 5.13 -7.76 9.30
CA CYS A 68 6.48 -8.06 8.85
C CYS A 68 7.28 -6.81 8.42
N CYS A 69 6.61 -5.77 7.90
CA CYS A 69 7.26 -4.50 7.56
C CYS A 69 7.68 -3.74 8.82
N GLU A 70 6.84 -3.75 9.85
CA GLU A 70 7.12 -3.13 11.14
C GLU A 70 8.30 -3.82 11.84
N ASP A 71 8.28 -5.15 11.92
CA ASP A 71 9.36 -5.96 12.50
C ASP A 71 10.72 -5.73 11.81
N GLN A 72 10.71 -5.39 10.51
CA GLN A 72 11.90 -5.15 9.70
C GLN A 72 12.34 -3.67 9.65
N ASP A 73 11.65 -2.77 10.37
CA ASP A 73 11.84 -1.31 10.26
C ASP A 73 11.85 -0.85 8.78
N ALA A 74 10.85 -1.31 8.02
CA ALA A 74 10.69 -0.95 6.62
C ALA A 74 10.57 0.57 6.51
N PRO A 75 11.51 1.25 5.83
CA PRO A 75 11.53 2.70 5.82
C PRO A 75 10.44 3.28 4.92
N ALA A 76 10.15 4.57 5.11
CA ALA A 76 9.49 5.40 4.12
C ALA A 76 10.30 5.46 2.81
N LEU A 77 9.64 5.78 1.70
CA LEU A 77 10.24 5.78 0.36
C LEU A 77 11.47 6.70 0.28
N LEU A 78 11.36 7.93 0.79
CA LEU A 78 12.47 8.89 0.81
C LEU A 78 13.72 8.33 1.50
N LYS A 79 13.55 7.69 2.67
CA LYS A 79 14.65 7.05 3.41
C LYS A 79 15.16 5.78 2.69
N ALA A 80 14.32 5.11 1.90
CA ALA A 80 14.76 3.98 1.08
C ALA A 80 15.66 4.43 -0.08
N LEU A 81 15.30 5.54 -0.75
CA LEU A 81 16.08 6.11 -1.87
C LEU A 81 17.50 6.48 -1.45
N THR A 82 17.68 7.03 -0.24
CA THR A 82 19.00 7.44 0.26
C THR A 82 19.90 6.27 0.68
N ARG A 83 19.37 5.05 0.81
CA ARG A 83 20.15 3.88 1.27
C ARG A 83 21.01 3.24 0.18
N GLY A 84 20.77 3.58 -1.10
CA GLY A 84 21.58 3.08 -2.23
C GLY A 84 21.62 1.56 -2.36
N LYS A 85 20.57 0.86 -1.88
CA LYS A 85 20.48 -0.60 -2.02
C LYS A 85 19.89 -0.95 -3.40
N PRO A 86 20.44 -1.94 -4.13
CA PRO A 86 19.92 -2.34 -5.44
C PRO A 86 18.44 -2.71 -5.43
N ARG A 87 17.99 -3.33 -4.33
CA ARG A 87 16.62 -3.72 -4.09
C ARG A 87 16.30 -3.62 -2.61
N GLN A 88 15.21 -2.95 -2.26
CA GLN A 88 14.81 -2.80 -0.86
C GLN A 88 13.30 -2.70 -0.68
N LEU A 89 12.79 -3.30 0.39
CA LEU A 89 11.45 -3.04 0.89
C LEU A 89 11.29 -1.60 1.39
N PHE A 90 10.12 -1.02 1.17
CA PHE A 90 9.68 0.22 1.79
C PHE A 90 8.17 0.16 2.08
N ARG A 91 7.72 1.05 2.97
CA ARG A 91 6.30 1.31 3.27
C ARG A 91 6.10 2.81 3.40
N SER A 92 5.24 3.40 2.59
CA SER A 92 5.05 4.86 2.56
C SER A 92 3.67 5.26 2.03
N THR A 93 3.27 6.51 2.21
CA THR A 93 2.08 7.10 1.61
C THR A 93 2.52 8.14 0.58
N GLU A 94 2.12 7.96 -0.67
CA GLU A 94 2.66 8.72 -1.80
C GLU A 94 1.55 9.19 -2.76
N CYS A 95 1.82 10.30 -3.44
CA CYS A 95 1.05 10.77 -4.58
C CYS A 95 1.51 10.05 -5.85
N LEU A 96 0.57 9.49 -6.61
CA LEU A 96 0.84 8.86 -7.89
C LEU A 96 0.23 9.70 -8.99
N ALA A 97 0.98 9.95 -10.07
CA ALA A 97 0.44 10.62 -11.23
C ALA A 97 -0.76 9.82 -11.81
N PRO A 98 -1.73 10.50 -12.45
CA PRO A 98 -2.87 9.84 -13.07
C PRO A 98 -2.44 8.82 -14.13
N CYS A 99 -3.08 7.64 -14.17
CA CYS A 99 -2.81 6.63 -15.20
C CYS A 99 -4.12 6.12 -15.84
N PRO A 100 -4.72 6.89 -16.77
CA PRO A 100 -5.97 6.48 -17.42
C PRO A 100 -5.82 5.21 -18.26
N HIS A 101 -4.60 4.88 -18.71
CA HIS A 101 -4.32 3.68 -19.49
C HIS A 101 -4.53 2.36 -18.72
N ILE A 102 -4.80 2.43 -17.41
CA ILE A 102 -5.12 1.27 -16.56
C ILE A 102 -6.37 0.50 -17.01
N TYR A 103 -7.25 1.14 -17.80
CA TYR A 103 -8.43 0.48 -18.37
C TYR A 103 -8.10 -0.39 -19.59
N ASP A 104 -7.09 -0.02 -20.36
CA ASP A 104 -6.84 -0.59 -21.69
C ASP A 104 -5.53 -1.38 -21.77
N SER A 105 -4.66 -1.27 -20.77
CA SER A 105 -3.33 -1.87 -20.78
C SER A 105 -3.19 -3.01 -19.77
N ALA A 106 -2.47 -4.06 -20.17
CA ALA A 106 -2.11 -5.17 -19.28
C ALA A 106 -1.06 -4.75 -18.23
N ARG A 107 -0.15 -3.85 -18.61
CA ARG A 107 0.88 -3.29 -17.74
C ARG A 107 0.86 -1.78 -17.83
N VAL A 108 1.03 -1.14 -16.68
CA VAL A 108 1.04 0.31 -16.56
C VAL A 108 2.18 0.77 -15.67
N CYS A 109 2.46 2.06 -15.75
CA CYS A 109 3.49 2.77 -15.03
C CYS A 109 2.90 4.10 -14.56
N HIS A 110 3.11 4.46 -13.29
CA HIS A 110 2.82 5.81 -12.81
C HIS A 110 4.12 6.46 -12.36
N ASP A 111 4.18 7.77 -12.51
CA ASP A 111 5.19 8.59 -11.86
C ASP A 111 4.83 8.70 -10.38
N VAL A 112 5.83 8.62 -9.51
CA VAL A 112 5.65 8.94 -8.09
C VAL A 112 6.02 10.40 -7.91
N GLU A 113 5.06 11.18 -7.44
CA GLU A 113 5.22 12.61 -7.25
C GLU A 113 5.81 12.88 -5.88
N LEU A 114 7.07 13.35 -5.86
CA LEU A 114 7.76 13.76 -4.65
C LEU A 114 8.03 15.27 -4.70
N ASP A 115 7.94 15.91 -3.54
CA ASP A 115 8.28 17.32 -3.37
C ASP A 115 9.81 17.57 -3.32
N VAL A 116 10.62 16.53 -3.50
CA VAL A 116 12.07 16.57 -3.42
C VAL A 116 12.70 15.89 -4.64
N ASP A 117 13.84 16.43 -5.08
CA ASP A 117 14.61 15.84 -6.17
C ASP A 117 15.35 14.58 -5.68
N SER A 118 14.95 13.43 -6.23
CA SER A 118 15.58 12.12 -5.99
C SER A 118 16.78 11.84 -6.90
N GLY A 119 17.15 12.77 -7.79
CA GLY A 119 18.24 12.65 -8.77
C GLY A 119 17.94 11.72 -9.97
N LYS A 120 16.89 10.90 -9.86
CA LYS A 120 16.34 10.06 -10.93
C LYS A 120 14.81 10.04 -10.82
N PRO A 121 14.07 9.93 -11.94
CA PRO A 121 12.64 9.72 -11.90
C PRO A 121 12.29 8.42 -11.18
N ILE A 122 11.14 8.40 -10.52
CA ILE A 122 10.64 7.27 -9.75
C ILE A 122 9.32 6.83 -10.35
N PHE A 123 9.23 5.54 -10.66
CA PHE A 123 8.04 4.97 -11.25
C PHE A 123 7.54 3.78 -10.46
N ILE A 124 6.22 3.60 -10.42
CA ILE A 124 5.58 2.39 -9.94
C ILE A 124 5.01 1.61 -11.13
N ALA A 125 5.48 0.38 -11.32
CA ALA A 125 5.17 -0.41 -12.50
C ALA A 125 4.51 -1.75 -12.10
N TYR A 126 3.38 -2.06 -12.71
CA TYR A 126 2.62 -3.27 -12.35
C TYR A 126 1.72 -3.79 -13.47
N HIS A 127 1.26 -5.03 -13.30
CA HIS A 127 0.25 -5.64 -14.15
C HIS A 127 -1.16 -5.35 -13.59
N THR A 128 -2.08 -4.91 -14.43
CA THR A 128 -3.42 -4.45 -14.02
C THR A 128 -4.29 -5.57 -13.45
N SER A 129 -3.97 -6.84 -13.73
CA SER A 129 -4.63 -8.02 -13.12
C SER A 129 -4.46 -8.15 -11.60
N HIS A 130 -3.61 -7.33 -10.98
CA HIS A 130 -3.44 -7.29 -9.52
C HIS A 130 -4.33 -6.23 -8.86
N ILE A 131 -5.06 -5.44 -9.64
CA ILE A 131 -6.13 -4.57 -9.13
C ILE A 131 -7.30 -5.46 -8.75
N ILE A 132 -7.79 -5.32 -7.53
CA ILE A 132 -8.82 -6.19 -6.96
C ILE A 132 -10.14 -5.47 -6.69
N SER A 133 -10.21 -4.16 -6.91
CA SER A 133 -11.43 -3.37 -6.77
C SER A 133 -11.56 -2.31 -7.88
N GLU A 134 -12.78 -2.10 -8.37
CA GLU A 134 -13.08 -1.04 -9.34
C GLU A 134 -12.83 0.35 -8.76
N THR A 135 -13.10 0.55 -7.47
CA THR A 135 -12.74 1.79 -6.76
C THR A 135 -11.23 2.01 -6.76
N GLY A 136 -10.43 0.96 -6.54
CA GLY A 136 -8.98 1.04 -6.64
C GLY A 136 -8.51 1.42 -8.05
N LYS A 137 -9.16 0.87 -9.09
CA LYS A 137 -8.91 1.23 -10.49
C LYS A 137 -9.21 2.71 -10.77
N LEU A 138 -10.33 3.22 -10.25
CA LEU A 138 -10.72 4.63 -10.36
C LEU A 138 -9.71 5.54 -9.66
N VAL A 139 -9.34 5.22 -8.43
CA VAL A 139 -8.36 5.98 -7.63
C VAL A 139 -7.01 6.05 -8.35
N LEU A 140 -6.54 4.93 -8.91
CA LEU A 140 -5.26 4.89 -9.64
C LEU A 140 -5.36 5.61 -11.00
N SER A 141 -6.51 5.53 -11.67
CA SER A 141 -6.72 6.26 -12.93
C SER A 141 -6.67 7.78 -12.73
N GLY A 142 -7.32 8.28 -11.68
CA GLY A 142 -7.37 9.71 -11.35
C GLY A 142 -6.10 10.23 -10.70
N GLY A 143 -5.44 9.40 -9.89
CA GLY A 143 -4.18 9.74 -9.21
C GLY A 143 -4.28 11.01 -8.36
N SER A 144 -3.16 11.69 -8.21
CA SER A 144 -3.03 12.95 -7.47
C SER A 144 -3.86 14.10 -8.05
N SER A 145 -4.18 14.08 -9.35
CA SER A 145 -5.01 15.12 -9.98
C SER A 145 -6.43 15.15 -9.43
N ASP A 146 -6.95 14.00 -8.97
CA ASP A 146 -8.24 13.89 -8.28
C ASP A 146 -8.09 13.97 -6.74
N GLY A 147 -6.90 14.34 -6.25
CA GLY A 147 -6.60 14.48 -4.82
C GLY A 147 -6.34 13.17 -4.09
N HIS A 148 -6.06 12.08 -4.81
CA HIS A 148 -5.82 10.78 -4.19
C HIS A 148 -4.38 10.61 -3.71
N VAL A 149 -4.24 10.08 -2.50
CA VAL A 149 -2.98 9.60 -1.92
C VAL A 149 -3.08 8.09 -1.69
N ASN A 150 -1.95 7.39 -1.85
CA ASN A 150 -1.93 5.93 -1.78
C ASN A 150 -0.91 5.45 -0.74
N SER A 151 -1.34 4.59 0.17
CA SER A 151 -0.46 3.81 1.02
C SER A 151 0.07 2.61 0.25
N ILE A 152 1.39 2.53 0.17
CA ILE A 152 2.12 1.60 -0.69
C ILE A 152 3.10 0.78 0.15
N ILE A 153 3.08 -0.53 -0.09
CA ILE A 153 4.16 -1.44 0.28
C ILE A 153 4.74 -1.97 -1.02
N GLY A 154 6.04 -1.85 -1.20
CA GLY A 154 6.68 -2.23 -2.44
C GLY A 154 8.16 -2.51 -2.30
N LEU A 155 8.72 -3.01 -3.39
CA LEU A 155 10.15 -3.21 -3.55
C LEU A 155 10.67 -2.12 -4.47
N LEU A 156 11.51 -1.26 -3.92
CA LEU A 156 12.26 -0.25 -4.65
C LEU A 156 13.47 -0.91 -5.31
N HIS A 157 13.59 -0.75 -6.62
CA HIS A 157 14.73 -1.17 -7.42
C HIS A 157 15.49 0.06 -7.92
N ASP A 158 16.79 0.12 -7.64
CA ASP A 158 17.67 1.17 -8.16
C ASP A 158 18.22 0.75 -9.53
N LYS A 159 17.66 1.31 -10.60
CA LYS A 159 18.12 1.10 -11.97
C LYS A 159 19.01 2.26 -12.41
N PRO A 160 19.83 2.09 -13.46
CA PRO A 160 20.77 3.14 -13.90
C PRO A 160 20.11 4.51 -14.13
N ASN A 161 18.95 4.55 -14.78
CA ASN A 161 18.30 5.80 -15.22
C ASN A 161 17.03 6.17 -14.45
N GLN A 162 16.53 5.28 -13.59
CA GLN A 162 15.28 5.46 -12.86
C GLN A 162 15.24 4.60 -11.61
N PHE A 163 14.41 4.97 -10.66
CA PHE A 163 13.93 4.05 -9.64
C PHE A 163 12.65 3.38 -10.14
N GLU A 164 12.54 2.07 -9.95
CA GLU A 164 11.31 1.34 -10.25
C GLU A 164 10.80 0.67 -8.99
N ILE A 165 9.52 0.89 -8.69
CA ILE A 165 8.80 0.26 -7.60
C ILE A 165 8.00 -0.89 -8.19
N GLU A 166 8.26 -2.08 -7.69
CA GLU A 166 7.41 -3.26 -7.86
C GLU A 166 6.44 -3.33 -6.65
N PRO A 167 5.16 -2.95 -6.81
CA PRO A 167 4.24 -2.90 -5.69
C PRO A 167 3.81 -4.28 -5.22
N MET A 168 3.72 -4.41 -3.90
CA MET A 168 3.09 -5.53 -3.22
C MET A 168 1.61 -5.20 -2.95
N ILE A 169 1.38 -4.03 -2.37
CA ILE A 169 0.07 -3.52 -1.94
C ILE A 169 0.00 -2.04 -2.31
N ILE A 170 -1.12 -1.62 -2.90
CA ILE A 170 -1.49 -0.21 -3.06
C ILE A 170 -2.93 -0.09 -2.57
N GLY A 171 -3.20 0.92 -1.76
CA GLY A 171 -4.54 1.18 -1.28
C GLY A 171 -4.65 2.50 -0.56
N GLN A 172 -5.82 2.76 0.00
CA GLN A 172 -6.03 3.97 0.79
C GLN A 172 -5.50 3.77 2.22
N PRO A 173 -4.90 4.81 2.83
CA PRO A 173 -4.61 4.82 4.25
C PRO A 173 -5.91 4.61 5.03
N TRP A 174 -5.90 3.63 5.95
CA TRP A 174 -7.10 3.24 6.69
C TRP A 174 -6.80 3.08 8.17
N PHE A 175 -7.47 3.85 9.01
CA PHE A 175 -7.32 3.82 10.46
C PHE A 175 -8.46 3.09 11.18
N ASP A 176 -9.56 2.76 10.50
CA ASP A 176 -10.64 1.98 11.09
C ASP A 176 -10.30 0.48 11.13
N HIS A 177 -9.51 0.10 12.13
CA HIS A 177 -9.01 -1.27 12.29
C HIS A 177 -9.17 -1.75 13.75
N PRO A 178 -9.48 -3.04 14.01
CA PRO A 178 -9.69 -3.57 15.36
C PRO A 178 -8.55 -3.28 16.35
N ARG A 179 -7.30 -3.15 15.88
CA ARG A 179 -6.14 -2.78 16.71
C ARG A 179 -6.18 -1.35 17.25
N ASN A 180 -6.91 -0.46 16.59
CA ASN A 180 -7.05 0.95 17.01
C ASN A 180 -8.16 1.17 18.04
N GLY A 181 -8.88 0.10 18.43
CA GLY A 181 -9.94 0.16 19.43
C GLY A 181 -11.30 0.58 18.87
N ARG A 182 -12.25 0.89 19.76
CA ARG A 182 -13.66 1.16 19.39
C ARG A 182 -13.89 2.49 18.69
N ASP A 183 -12.98 3.45 18.87
CA ASP A 183 -13.09 4.80 18.30
C ASP A 183 -12.33 4.94 16.96
N SER A 184 -11.90 3.82 16.38
CA SER A 184 -11.08 3.81 15.16
C SER A 184 -11.75 4.47 13.96
N ALA A 185 -13.08 4.36 13.85
CA ALA A 185 -13.87 5.05 12.82
C ALA A 185 -13.78 6.58 12.92
N GLN A 186 -13.55 7.15 14.11
CA GLN A 186 -13.40 8.61 14.31
C GLN A 186 -12.05 9.14 13.81
N LEU A 187 -11.10 8.24 13.51
CA LEU A 187 -9.80 8.59 12.94
C LEU A 187 -9.86 8.76 11.41
N MET A 188 -10.95 8.30 10.78
CA MET A 188 -11.14 8.40 9.35
C MET A 188 -11.64 9.80 8.98
N TRP A 189 -10.97 10.45 8.02
CA TRP A 189 -11.47 11.68 7.42
C TRP A 189 -12.61 11.34 6.45
N HIS A 190 -13.82 11.84 6.74
CA HIS A 190 -14.93 11.86 5.78
C HIS A 190 -14.99 13.20 5.06
#